data_AF-A0A942L6P3-F1
#
_entry.id   AF-A0A942L6P3-F1
#
_cell.length_a   1.000
_cell.length_b   1.000
_cell.length_c   1.000
_cell.angle_alpha   90.00
_cell.angle_beta   90.00
_cell.angle_gamma   90.00
#
_symmetry.space_group_name_H-M   'P 1'
#
loop_
_entity.id
_entity.type
_entity.pdbx_description
1 polymer ?
#
loop_
_entity_poly.entity_id
_entity_poly.type
_entity_poly.pdbx_seq_one_letter_code
_entity_poly.pdbx_strand_id
1 'polypeptide(L)' 'MPFLVIDFVAAYWVNMLVGLLSIAISKLLCDEFVFRYPRGAKARLARLVLLAYFALFFYFVSYYAITAVRQAFL' A
#
# COMPACT_ATOMS: atom_id res chain seq x y z
N MET A 1 15.87 -19.91 -14.99
CA MET A 1 15.28 -20.63 -13.84
C MET A 1 15.84 -20.28 -12.44
N PRO A 2 16.85 -19.41 -12.27
CA PRO A 2 17.04 -18.68 -10.99
C PRO A 2 16.60 -17.21 -11.03
N PHE A 3 16.68 -16.56 -12.20
CA PHE A 3 16.30 -15.16 -12.37
C PHE A 3 14.81 -14.89 -12.06
N LEU A 4 13.91 -15.77 -12.52
CA LEU A 4 12.48 -15.64 -12.22
C LEU A 4 12.20 -15.68 -10.71
N VAL A 5 12.86 -16.56 -9.95
CA VAL A 5 12.67 -16.66 -8.49
C VAL A 5 13.14 -15.38 -7.80
N ILE A 6 14.28 -14.82 -8.23
CA ILE A 6 14.77 -13.55 -7.68
C ILE A 6 13.78 -12.42 -7.98
N ASP A 7 13.19 -12.37 -9.18
CA ASP A 7 12.19 -11.36 -9.53
C ASP A 7 10.89 -11.51 -8.73
N PHE A 8 10.40 -12.75 -8.52
CA PHE A 8 9.24 -13.00 -7.65
C PHE A 8 9.50 -12.61 -6.21
N VAL A 9 10.67 -12.99 -5.68
CA VAL A 9 11.07 -12.66 -4.31
C VAL A 9 11.22 -11.15 -4.18
N ALA A 10 11.93 -10.48 -5.09
CA ALA A 10 12.08 -9.03 -5.05
C ALA A 10 10.72 -8.32 -5.13
N ALA A 11 9.84 -8.70 -6.06
CA ALA A 11 8.51 -8.13 -6.17
C ALA A 11 7.66 -8.37 -4.90
N TYR A 12 7.72 -9.57 -4.34
CA TYR A 12 7.00 -9.91 -3.11
C TYR A 12 7.48 -9.08 -1.91
N TRP A 13 8.79 -8.97 -1.72
CA TRP A 13 9.39 -8.20 -0.61
C TRP A 13 9.14 -6.71 -0.76
N VAL A 14 9.17 -6.17 -1.98
CA VAL A 14 8.80 -4.77 -2.25
C VAL A 14 7.32 -4.53 -1.90
N ASN A 15 6.42 -5.45 -2.25
CA ASN A 15 5.01 -5.35 -1.87
C ASN A 15 4.79 -5.42 -0.35
N MET A 16 5.53 -6.30 0.35
CA MET A 16 5.48 -6.36 1.82
C MET A 16 6.01 -5.07 2.45
N LEU A 17 7.13 -4.52 1.96
CA LEU A 17 7.70 -3.27 2.46
C LEU A 17 6.73 -2.10 2.27
N VAL A 18 6.15 -1.99 1.07
CA VAL A 18 5.15 -0.96 0.74
C VAL A 18 3.89 -1.13 1.59
N GLY A 19 3.46 -2.38 1.84
CA GLY A 19 2.32 -2.68 2.72
C GLY A 19 2.58 -2.30 4.18
N LEU A 20 3.75 -2.63 4.72
CA LEU A 20 4.14 -2.27 6.08
C LEU A 20 4.27 -0.75 6.25
N LEU A 21 4.89 -0.08 5.27
CA LEU A 21 5.00 1.37 5.24
C LEU A 21 3.61 2.01 5.18
N SER A 22 2.70 1.43 4.39
CA SER A 22 1.32 1.90 4.26
C SER A 22 0.53 1.81 5.57
N ILE A 23 0.68 0.70 6.29
CA ILE A 23 0.07 0.53 7.62
C ILE A 23 0.69 1.51 8.62
N ALA A 24 2.01 1.69 8.60
CA ALA A 24 2.71 2.60 9.51
C ALA A 24 2.28 4.05 9.30
N ILE A 25 2.20 4.51 8.05
CA ILE A 25 1.73 5.86 7.69
C ILE A 25 0.26 6.02 8.07
N SER A 26 -0.57 5.02 7.76
CA SER A 26 -1.99 5.03 8.11
C SER A 26 -2.19 5.14 9.63
N LYS A 27 -1.39 4.43 10.41
CA LYS A 27 -1.40 4.51 11.88
C LYS A 27 -0.95 5.89 12.37
N LEU A 28 0.18 6.40 11.88
CA LEU A 28 0.72 7.71 12.25
C LEU A 28 -0.29 8.83 11.95
N LEU A 29 -0.90 8.80 10.77
CA LEU A 29 -1.94 9.74 10.36
C LEU A 29 -3.17 9.62 11.27
N CYS A 30 -3.66 8.40 11.50
CA CYS A 30 -4.81 8.17 12.38
C CYS A 30 -4.56 8.75 13.78
N ASP A 31 -3.38 8.48 14.35
CA ASP A 31 -2.98 9.00 15.66
C ASP A 31 -2.96 10.55 15.63
N GLU A 32 -2.28 11.18 14.67
CA GLU A 32 -2.28 12.64 14.55
C GLU A 32 -3.69 13.24 14.37
N PHE A 33 -4.56 12.60 13.59
CA PHE A 33 -5.92 13.10 13.36
C PHE A 33 -6.83 12.95 14.58
N VAL A 34 -6.72 11.83 15.30
CA VAL A 34 -7.48 11.57 16.54
C VAL A 34 -7.11 12.59 17.61
N PHE A 35 -5.83 12.92 17.76
CA PHE A 35 -5.38 13.86 18.79
C PHE A 35 -5.53 15.34 18.39
N ARG A 36 -5.28 15.72 17.13
CA ARG A 36 -5.32 17.14 16.71
C ARG A 36 -6.67 17.62 16.18
N TYR A 37 -7.53 16.73 15.67
CA TYR A 37 -8.77 17.15 15.00
C TYR A 37 -10.00 16.40 15.49
N PRO A 38 -10.36 16.52 16.79
CA PRO A 38 -11.42 15.73 17.39
C PRO A 38 -12.83 15.99 16.80
N ARG A 39 -13.08 17.12 16.11
CA ARG A 39 -14.38 17.42 15.48
C ARG A 39 -14.25 18.27 14.19
N GLY A 40 -15.07 17.97 13.18
CA GLY A 40 -15.32 18.85 12.01
C GLY A 40 -14.95 18.29 10.62
N ALA A 41 -15.12 19.12 9.57
CA ALA A 41 -14.89 18.78 8.15
C ALA A 41 -13.49 18.20 7.85
N LYS A 42 -12.50 18.50 8.70
CA LYS A 42 -11.14 17.97 8.60
C LYS A 42 -11.07 16.44 8.77
N ALA A 43 -11.95 15.84 9.57
CA ALA A 43 -12.03 14.39 9.71
C ALA A 43 -12.55 13.70 8.43
N ARG A 44 -13.41 14.39 7.65
CA ARG A 44 -13.86 13.87 6.34
C ARG A 44 -12.72 13.86 5.33
N LEU A 45 -11.91 14.92 5.31
CA LEU A 45 -10.73 14.99 4.46
C LEU A 45 -9.72 13.89 4.80
N ALA A 46 -9.45 13.66 6.08
CA ALA A 46 -8.55 12.58 6.53
C ALA A 46 -9.04 11.19 6.09
N ARG A 47 -10.34 10.92 6.20
CA ARG A 47 -10.95 9.67 5.70
C ARG A 47 -10.81 9.51 4.20
N LEU A 48 -11.00 10.59 3.44
CA LEU A 48 -10.80 10.58 1.98
C LEU A 48 -9.34 10.32 1.60
N VAL A 49 -8.39 10.94 2.32
CA VAL A 49 -6.96 10.72 2.11
C VAL A 49 -6.58 9.27 2.42
N LEU A 50 -7.06 8.73 3.54
CA LEU A 50 -6.84 7.33 3.91
C LEU A 50 -7.43 6.37 2.86
N LEU A 51 -8.63 6.66 2.38
CA LEU A 51 -9.28 5.88 1.33
C LEU A 51 -8.50 5.94 0.01
N ALA A 52 -8.05 7.12 -0.40
CA ALA A 52 -7.27 7.31 -1.61
C ALA A 52 -5.93 6.56 -1.52
N TYR A 53 -5.28 6.63 -0.35
CA TYR A 53 -4.04 5.92 -0.09
C TYR A 53 -4.23 4.40 -0.15
N PHE A 54 -5.31 3.88 0.45
CA PHE A 54 -5.69 2.48 0.34
C PHE A 54 -5.94 2.05 -1.11
N ALA A 55 -6.67 2.86 -1.88
CA ALA A 55 -6.92 2.58 -3.30
C ALA A 55 -5.63 2.53 -4.13
N LEU A 56 -4.70 3.47 -3.90
CA LEU A 56 -3.37 3.48 -4.52
C LEU A 56 -2.58 2.22 -4.15
N PHE A 57 -2.60 1.80 -2.89
CA PHE A 57 -1.96 0.57 -2.46
C PHE A 57 -2.50 -0.66 -3.21
N PHE A 58 -3.83 -0.81 -3.29
CA PHE A 58 -4.46 -1.91 -4.03
C PHE A 58 -4.08 -1.90 -5.51
N TYR A 59 -4.05 -0.72 -6.14
CA TYR A 59 -3.61 -0.57 -7.52
C TYR A 59 -2.18 -1.11 -7.73
N PHE A 60 -1.23 -0.73 -6.87
CA PHE A 60 0.14 -1.22 -6.96
C PHE A 60 0.22 -2.73 -6.78
N VAL A 61 -0.42 -3.29 -5.75
CA VAL A 61 -0.43 -4.73 -5.50
C VAL A 61 -1.01 -5.50 -6.68
N SER A 62 -2.16 -5.06 -7.21
CA SER A 62 -2.78 -5.69 -8.37
C SER A 62 -1.90 -5.60 -9.62
N TYR A 63 -1.25 -4.45 -9.87
CA TYR A 63 -0.33 -4.28 -10.99
C TYR A 63 0.86 -5.24 -10.90
N TYR A 64 1.51 -5.33 -9.73
CA TYR A 64 2.63 -6.24 -9.54
C TYR A 64 2.21 -7.71 -9.58
N ALA A 65 1.04 -8.06 -9.07
CA ALA A 65 0.51 -9.42 -9.17
C ALA A 65 0.31 -9.83 -10.64
N ILE A 66 -0.29 -8.96 -11.47
CA ILE A 66 -0.46 -9.22 -12.91
C ILE A 66 0.90 -9.37 -13.59
N THR A 67 1.86 -8.50 -13.26
CA THR A 67 3.21 -8.55 -13.84
C THR A 67 3.92 -9.84 -13.47
N ALA A 68 3.81 -10.28 -12.21
CA ALA A 68 4.36 -11.54 -11.72
C ALA A 68 3.73 -12.74 -12.44
N VAL A 69 2.41 -12.73 -12.64
CA VAL A 69 1.70 -13.77 -13.41
C VAL A 69 2.20 -13.81 -14.86
N ARG A 70 2.38 -12.66 -15.52
CA ARG A 70 2.93 -12.60 -16.89
C ARG A 70 4.33 -13.21 -16.99
N GLN A 71 5.19 -12.92 -16.00
CA GLN A 71 6.54 -13.49 -15.92
C GLN A 71 6.54 -14.98 -15.55
N ALA A 72 5.46 -15.51 -14.95
CA ALA A 72 5.34 -16.93 -14.64
C ALA A 72 5.09 -17.80 -15.90
N PHE A 73 4.45 -17.22 -16.92
CA PHE A 73 4.07 -17.92 -18.15
C PHE A 73 5.06 -17.74 -19.31
N LEU A 74 6.03 -16.83 -19.16
CA LEU A 74 7.16 -16.62 -20.08
C LEU A 74 8.35 -17.50 -19.67
#